data_AF-A0A151R2C7-F1
#
_entry.id   AF-A0A151R2C7-F1
#
_cell.length_a   1.000
_cell.length_b   1.000
_cell.length_c   1.000
_cell.angle_alpha   90.00
_cell.angle_beta   90.00
_cell.angle_gamma   90.00
#
_symmetry.space_group_name_H-M   'P 1'
#
loop_
_entity.id
_entity.type
_entity.pdbx_description
1 polymer ?
#
loop_
_entity_poly.entity_id
_entity_poly.type
_entity_poly.pdbx_seq_one_letter_code
_entity_poly.pdbx_strand_id
1 'polypeptide(L)'
;MRLNPDKCVFGVSGGKFLGFMLSSRGIEANPDKCQAIINMRSPVHLKEVQKLASRLTALSRFLPCMAETSRPILSLLKKANRFQWTDECETSFQLFKKRLGTPPVLTKPTRGRELILYLAVSGEAISAGLIQEQDGQQQPIYFISRVLQDAER
;
A
#
# COMPACT_ATOMS: atom_id res chain seq x y z
N MET A 1 14.82 19.67 25.51
CA MET A 1 13.90 19.32 24.39
C MET A 1 12.87 20.45 24.24
N ARG A 2 12.56 20.91 23.02
CA ARG A 2 11.55 21.97 22.76
C ARG A 2 10.49 21.42 21.79
N LEU A 3 9.23 21.79 22.01
CA LEU A 3 8.09 21.41 21.16
C LEU A 3 7.68 22.59 20.27
N ASN A 4 7.12 22.30 19.09
CA ASN A 4 6.49 23.30 18.23
C ASN A 4 4.97 23.27 18.49
N PRO A 5 4.39 24.29 19.16
CA PRO A 5 2.97 24.32 19.52
C PRO A 5 2.04 24.13 18.31
N ASP A 6 2.38 24.72 17.15
CA ASP A 6 1.55 24.65 15.94
C ASP A 6 1.47 23.24 15.32
N LYS A 7 2.40 22.36 15.69
CA LYS A 7 2.45 20.96 15.23
C LYS A 7 2.07 19.97 16.33
N CYS A 8 1.80 20.44 17.53
CA CYS A 8 1.43 19.60 18.65
C CYS A 8 -0.08 19.41 18.69
N VAL A 9 -0.50 18.16 18.88
CA VAL A 9 -1.91 17.78 18.98
C VAL A 9 -2.07 16.97 20.26
N PHE A 10 -3.03 17.34 21.11
CA PHE A 10 -3.23 16.74 22.43
C PHE A 10 -4.70 16.38 22.64
N GLY A 11 -4.97 15.29 23.38
CA GLY A 11 -6.33 14.89 23.76
C GLY A 11 -7.27 14.50 22.60
N VAL A 12 -6.73 14.20 21.42
CA VAL A 12 -7.52 13.80 20.25
C VAL A 12 -7.75 12.30 20.18
N SER A 13 -8.90 11.89 19.63
CA SER A 13 -9.27 10.48 19.42
C SER A 13 -8.55 9.82 18.23
N GLY A 14 -7.94 10.62 17.38
CA GLY A 14 -7.12 10.17 16.25
C GLY A 14 -6.39 11.33 15.59
N GLY A 15 -5.35 11.03 14.81
CA GLY A 15 -4.51 12.05 14.20
C GLY A 15 -3.42 11.52 13.29
N LYS A 16 -2.75 12.44 12.60
CA LYS A 16 -1.67 12.13 11.66
C LYS A 16 -0.37 11.88 12.42
N PHE A 17 0.24 10.71 12.23
CA PHE A 17 1.52 10.35 12.85
C PHE A 17 2.39 9.54 11.89
N LEU A 18 3.65 9.94 11.72
CA LEU A 18 4.63 9.30 10.81
C LEU A 18 4.08 9.01 9.39
N GLY A 19 3.18 9.88 8.91
CA GLY A 19 2.58 9.74 7.58
C GLY A 19 1.43 8.75 7.47
N PHE A 20 0.87 8.28 8.60
CA PHE A 20 -0.36 7.49 8.72
C PHE A 20 -1.42 8.27 9.50
N MET A 21 -2.66 7.78 9.47
CA MET A 21 -3.71 8.22 10.39
C MET A 21 -3.87 7.18 11.49
N LEU A 22 -3.79 7.59 12.75
CA LEU A 22 -4.02 6.72 13.89
C LEU A 22 -5.40 7.03 14.48
N SER A 23 -6.17 6.00 14.81
CA SER A 23 -7.44 6.11 15.52
C SER A 23 -7.60 4.96 16.50
N SER A 24 -8.67 4.97 17.30
CA SER A 24 -9.04 3.85 18.17
C SER A 24 -9.28 2.54 17.39
N ARG A 25 -9.62 2.63 16.10
CA ARG A 25 -9.83 1.47 15.22
C ARG A 25 -8.52 0.84 14.75
N GLY A 26 -7.43 1.62 14.71
CA GLY A 26 -6.12 1.15 14.26
C GLY A 26 -5.34 2.19 13.47
N ILE A 27 -4.52 1.69 12.54
CA ILE A 27 -3.68 2.45 11.63
C ILE A 27 -4.38 2.52 10.28
N GLU A 28 -4.67 3.72 9.83
CA GLU A 28 -5.37 4.01 8.59
C GLU A 28 -4.41 4.64 7.57
N ALA A 29 -4.67 4.37 6.29
CA ALA A 29 -3.95 5.02 5.21
C ALA A 29 -4.19 6.54 5.26
N ASN A 30 -3.17 7.35 4.98
CA ASN A 30 -3.34 8.79 4.97
C ASN A 30 -4.25 9.21 3.78
N PRO A 31 -5.39 9.87 4.03
CA PRO A 31 -6.34 10.25 2.98
C PRO A 31 -5.72 11.12 1.89
N ASP A 32 -4.85 12.07 2.27
CA ASP A 32 -4.15 12.95 1.30
C ASP A 32 -3.33 12.12 0.30
N LYS A 33 -2.62 11.09 0.78
CA LYS A 33 -1.83 10.19 -0.06
C LYS A 33 -2.71 9.32 -0.96
N CYS A 34 -3.81 8.77 -0.43
CA CYS A 34 -4.76 7.99 -1.23
C CYS A 34 -5.38 8.85 -2.32
N GLN A 35 -5.89 10.03 -1.96
CA GLN A 35 -6.56 10.94 -2.88
C GLN A 35 -5.63 11.43 -3.99
N ALA A 36 -4.34 11.63 -3.67
CA ALA A 36 -3.33 12.00 -4.65
C ALA A 36 -3.14 10.95 -5.77
N ILE A 37 -3.45 9.67 -5.51
CA ILE A 37 -3.44 8.60 -6.53
C ILE A 37 -4.82 8.47 -7.18
N ILE A 38 -5.91 8.50 -6.40
CA ILE A 38 -7.28 8.39 -6.91
C ILE A 38 -7.58 9.48 -7.96
N ASN A 39 -7.19 10.72 -7.69
CA ASN A 39 -7.39 11.86 -8.58
C ASN A 39 -6.33 11.99 -9.68
N MET A 40 -5.31 11.14 -9.69
CA MET A 40 -4.23 11.21 -10.67
C MET A 40 -4.74 10.72 -12.03
N ARG A 41 -4.46 11.47 -13.11
CA ARG A 41 -4.62 10.98 -14.49
C ARG A 41 -3.60 9.88 -14.79
N SER A 42 -3.86 9.07 -15.81
CA SER A 42 -2.91 8.04 -16.24
C SER A 42 -1.56 8.67 -16.64
N PRO A 43 -0.42 8.10 -16.18
CA PRO A 43 0.91 8.58 -16.52
C PRO A 43 1.18 8.60 -18.03
N VAL A 44 1.80 9.67 -18.52
CA VAL A 44 2.15 9.81 -19.95
C VAL A 44 3.65 9.84 -20.22
N HIS A 45 4.49 9.77 -19.17
CA HIS A 45 5.93 9.64 -19.32
C HIS A 45 6.60 9.02 -18.09
N LEU A 46 7.86 8.61 -18.24
CA LEU A 46 8.63 7.88 -17.23
C LEU A 46 8.66 8.56 -15.84
N LYS A 47 8.86 9.89 -15.79
CA LYS A 47 8.88 10.62 -14.51
C LYS A 47 7.55 10.55 -13.74
N GLU A 48 6.42 10.47 -14.45
CA GLU A 48 5.11 10.30 -13.81
C GLU A 48 4.92 8.88 -13.28
N VAL A 49 5.46 7.87 -13.98
CA VAL A 49 5.50 6.49 -13.48
C VAL A 49 6.37 6.38 -12.22
N GLN A 50 7.54 7.04 -12.19
CA GLN A 50 8.39 7.09 -10.99
C GLN A 50 7.67 7.74 -9.81
N LYS A 51 6.91 8.82 -10.07
CA LYS A 51 6.09 9.49 -9.07
C LYS A 51 4.94 8.60 -8.58
N LEU A 52 4.29 7.85 -9.47
CA LEU A 52 3.27 6.89 -9.10
C LEU A 52 3.86 5.75 -8.23
N ALA A 53 5.00 5.20 -8.65
CA ALA A 53 5.70 4.15 -7.92
C ALA A 53 6.03 4.60 -6.48
N SER A 54 6.61 5.79 -6.30
CA SER A 54 6.93 6.30 -4.95
C SER A 54 5.69 6.52 -4.08
N ARG A 55 4.59 6.99 -4.67
CA ARG A 55 3.30 7.14 -3.97
C ARG A 55 2.71 5.79 -3.55
N LEU A 56 2.76 4.78 -4.43
CA LEU A 56 2.32 3.42 -4.12
C LEU A 56 3.17 2.80 -3.00
N THR A 57 4.49 2.97 -3.05
CA THR A 57 5.40 2.47 -2.00
C THR A 57 5.05 3.04 -0.62
N ALA A 58 4.69 4.34 -0.55
CA ALA A 58 4.27 4.98 0.69
C ALA A 58 2.96 4.43 1.30
N LEU A 59 2.20 3.65 0.51
CA LEU A 59 0.94 3.01 0.88
C LEU A 59 1.01 1.47 0.83
N SER A 60 2.20 0.90 0.57
CA SER A 60 2.41 -0.53 0.32
C SER A 60 1.81 -1.45 1.39
N ARG A 61 1.90 -1.04 2.67
CA ARG A 61 1.38 -1.80 3.80
C ARG A 61 -0.16 -1.97 3.82
N PHE A 62 -0.89 -1.18 3.03
CA PHE A 62 -2.35 -1.24 2.90
C PHE A 62 -2.81 -1.91 1.59
N LEU A 63 -1.86 -2.36 0.76
CA LEU A 63 -2.13 -2.89 -0.57
C LEU A 63 -1.75 -4.38 -0.62
N PRO A 64 -2.72 -5.29 -0.45
CA PRO A 64 -2.50 -6.71 -0.67
C PRO A 64 -2.00 -6.96 -2.10
N CYS A 65 -1.05 -7.89 -2.24
CA CYS A 65 -0.50 -8.31 -3.54
C CYS A 65 0.01 -7.14 -4.41
N MET A 66 0.60 -6.11 -3.79
CA MET A 66 1.06 -4.91 -4.50
C MET A 66 2.11 -5.24 -5.57
N ALA A 67 3.07 -6.14 -5.30
CA ALA A 67 4.16 -6.45 -6.21
C ALA A 67 3.63 -6.97 -7.56
N GLU A 68 2.75 -7.98 -7.52
CA GLU A 68 2.09 -8.52 -8.71
C GLU A 68 1.27 -7.44 -9.44
N THR A 69 0.43 -6.72 -8.70
CA THR A 69 -0.46 -5.70 -9.28
C THR A 69 0.34 -4.56 -9.93
N SER A 70 1.48 -4.18 -9.37
CA SER A 70 2.32 -3.08 -9.84
C SER A 70 3.26 -3.47 -10.98
N ARG A 71 3.39 -4.77 -11.29
CA ARG A 71 4.33 -5.31 -12.27
C ARG A 71 4.28 -4.60 -13.64
N PRO A 72 3.13 -4.47 -14.33
CA PRO A 72 3.09 -3.81 -15.63
C PRO A 72 3.57 -2.35 -15.54
N ILE A 73 3.17 -1.63 -14.50
CA ILE A 73 3.55 -0.22 -14.28
C ILE A 73 5.05 -0.08 -13.99
N LEU A 74 5.61 -0.89 -13.09
CA LEU A 74 7.03 -0.83 -12.72
C LEU A 74 7.94 -1.36 -13.82
N SER A 75 7.45 -2.23 -14.70
CA SER A 75 8.19 -2.70 -15.87
C SER A 75 8.58 -1.56 -16.82
N LEU A 76 7.77 -0.48 -16.87
CA LEU A 76 8.06 0.72 -17.67
C LEU A 76 9.28 1.49 -17.17
N LEU A 77 9.72 1.24 -15.92
CA LEU A 77 10.92 1.87 -15.36
C LEU A 77 12.23 1.20 -15.80
N LYS A 78 12.16 0.02 -16.43
CA LYS A 78 13.35 -0.69 -16.94
C LYS A 78 13.89 0.04 -18.18
N LYS A 79 15.22 0.27 -18.22
CA LYS A 79 15.93 1.07 -19.24
C LYS A 79 15.72 0.62 -20.70
N ALA A 80 15.32 -0.64 -20.92
CA ALA A 80 15.21 -1.23 -22.25
C ALA A 80 13.89 -0.90 -22.98
N ASN A 81 12.90 -0.30 -22.30
CA ASN A 81 11.56 -0.16 -22.86
C ASN A 81 11.33 1.23 -23.48
N ARG A 82 10.83 1.25 -24.71
CA ARG A 82 10.13 2.43 -25.24
C ARG A 82 8.90 2.65 -24.37
N PHE A 83 8.77 3.82 -23.77
CA PHE A 83 7.65 4.11 -22.88
C PHE A 83 6.33 3.98 -23.65
N GLN A 84 5.48 3.07 -23.19
CA GLN A 84 4.13 2.88 -23.67
C GLN A 84 3.24 2.53 -22.50
N TRP A 85 2.24 3.37 -22.22
CA TRP A 85 1.22 3.05 -21.23
C TRP A 85 0.22 2.08 -21.85
N THR A 86 0.30 0.80 -21.47
CA THR A 86 -0.53 -0.28 -22.04
C THR A 86 -1.87 -0.42 -21.31
N ASP A 87 -2.81 -1.16 -21.89
CA ASP A 87 -4.09 -1.49 -21.25
C ASP A 87 -3.89 -2.29 -19.94
N GLU A 88 -2.84 -3.10 -19.86
CA GLU A 88 -2.45 -3.76 -18.61
C GLU A 88 -2.01 -2.76 -17.54
N CYS A 89 -1.23 -1.73 -17.91
CA CYS A 89 -0.85 -0.67 -16.99
C CYS A 89 -2.07 0.10 -16.50
N GLU A 90 -3.01 0.40 -17.40
CA GLU A 90 -4.25 1.09 -17.06
C GLU A 90 -5.12 0.25 -16.13
N THR A 91 -5.29 -1.04 -16.42
CA THR A 91 -6.05 -1.97 -15.59
C THR A 91 -5.47 -2.06 -14.17
N SER A 92 -4.14 -2.21 -14.06
CA SER A 92 -3.45 -2.20 -12.76
C SER A 92 -3.62 -0.86 -12.02
N PHE A 93 -3.53 0.26 -12.73
CA PHE A 93 -3.69 1.58 -12.13
C PHE A 93 -5.10 1.82 -11.61
N GLN A 94 -6.13 1.43 -12.36
CA GLN A 94 -7.53 1.51 -11.92
C GLN A 94 -7.80 0.58 -10.74
N LEU A 95 -7.19 -0.61 -10.71
CA LEU A 95 -7.27 -1.51 -9.57
C LEU A 95 -6.66 -0.89 -8.30
N PHE A 96 -5.52 -0.19 -8.41
CA PHE A 96 -4.97 0.57 -7.29
C PHE A 96 -5.90 1.68 -6.82
N LYS A 97 -6.47 2.47 -7.73
CA LYS A 97 -7.45 3.51 -7.37
C LYS A 97 -8.63 2.93 -6.61
N LYS A 98 -9.20 1.82 -7.09
CA LYS A 98 -10.31 1.13 -6.43
C LYS A 98 -9.93 0.70 -5.01
N ARG A 99 -8.79 0.02 -4.84
CA ARG A 99 -8.30 -0.44 -3.52
C ARG A 99 -8.03 0.72 -2.56
N LEU A 100 -7.51 1.84 -3.07
CA LEU A 100 -7.22 3.03 -2.28
C LEU A 100 -8.44 3.88 -1.96
N GLY A 101 -9.56 3.68 -2.66
CA GLY A 101 -10.86 4.30 -2.32
C GLY A 101 -11.44 3.75 -1.02
N THR A 102 -11.15 2.49 -0.69
CA THR A 102 -11.56 1.84 0.56
C THR A 102 -10.40 1.02 1.14
N PRO A 103 -9.31 1.67 1.59
CA PRO A 103 -8.16 0.98 2.12
C PRO A 103 -8.52 0.30 3.45
N PRO A 104 -7.92 -0.86 3.77
CA PRO A 104 -8.18 -1.53 5.03
C PRO A 104 -7.64 -0.70 6.21
N VAL A 105 -8.31 -0.80 7.36
CA VAL A 105 -7.77 -0.34 8.64
C VAL A 105 -6.89 -1.45 9.20
N LEU A 106 -5.62 -1.16 9.44
CA LEU A 106 -4.69 -2.14 10.02
C LEU A 106 -4.76 -2.09 11.54
N THR A 107 -4.89 -3.23 12.19
CA THR A 107 -4.97 -3.30 13.65
C THR A 107 -3.62 -3.67 14.27
N LYS A 108 -3.46 -3.34 15.55
CA LYS A 108 -2.32 -3.84 16.33
C LYS A 108 -2.55 -5.32 16.66
N PRO A 109 -1.51 -6.17 16.61
CA PRO A 109 -1.65 -7.54 17.10
C PRO A 109 -1.93 -7.54 18.61
N THR A 110 -2.86 -8.39 19.04
CA THR A 110 -3.11 -8.66 20.45
C THR A 110 -2.16 -9.75 20.94
N ARG A 111 -1.40 -9.46 22.01
CA ARG A 111 -0.45 -10.41 22.60
C ARG A 111 -1.18 -11.66 23.10
N GLY A 112 -0.58 -12.82 22.85
CA GLY A 112 -1.12 -14.12 23.30
C GLY A 112 -2.27 -14.66 22.46
N ARG A 113 -2.68 -13.94 21.40
CA ARG A 113 -3.62 -14.45 20.40
C ARG A 113 -2.87 -14.96 19.18
N GLU A 114 -3.48 -15.94 18.52
CA GLU A 114 -2.93 -16.53 17.30
C GLU A 114 -2.89 -15.50 16.16
N LEU A 115 -1.90 -15.70 15.28
CA LEU A 115 -1.71 -14.92 14.07
C LEU A 115 -1.83 -15.87 12.89
N ILE A 116 -2.61 -15.46 11.89
CA ILE A 116 -2.86 -16.20 10.67
C ILE A 116 -2.07 -15.55 9.55
N LEU A 117 -1.27 -16.34 8.85
CA LEU A 117 -0.50 -15.87 7.70
C LEU A 117 -1.15 -16.38 6.40
N TYR A 118 -1.69 -15.46 5.60
CA TYR A 118 -2.10 -15.76 4.25
C TYR A 118 -0.93 -15.54 3.30
N LEU A 119 -0.65 -16.51 2.44
CA LEU A 119 0.39 -16.44 1.42
C LEU A 119 -0.24 -16.52 0.03
N ALA A 120 0.23 -15.66 -0.87
CA ALA A 120 -0.08 -15.70 -2.28
C ALA A 120 1.24 -15.68 -3.06
N VAL A 121 1.44 -16.71 -3.87
CA VAL A 121 2.67 -16.95 -4.64
C VAL A 121 2.31 -17.05 -6.11
N SER A 122 3.03 -16.32 -6.95
CA SER A 122 3.03 -16.46 -8.41
C SER A 122 4.46 -16.78 -8.87
N GLY A 123 4.64 -17.06 -10.17
CA GLY A 123 5.98 -17.18 -10.75
C GLY A 123 6.78 -15.86 -10.77
N GLU A 124 6.17 -14.74 -10.39
CA GLU A 124 6.79 -13.42 -10.45
C GLU A 124 6.88 -12.70 -9.09
N ALA A 125 6.02 -13.06 -8.12
CA ALA A 125 5.94 -12.37 -6.84
C ALA A 125 5.44 -13.27 -5.70
N ILE A 126 5.86 -12.92 -4.48
CA ILE A 126 5.33 -13.47 -3.23
C ILE A 126 4.68 -12.33 -2.45
N SER A 127 3.50 -12.60 -1.91
CA SER A 127 2.75 -11.68 -1.05
C SER A 127 2.27 -12.39 0.20
N ALA A 128 2.24 -11.66 1.30
CA ALA A 128 1.74 -12.15 2.57
C ALA A 128 0.82 -11.12 3.25
N GLY A 129 -0.24 -11.62 3.87
CA GLY A 129 -1.11 -10.86 4.77
C GLY A 129 -1.08 -11.49 6.15
N LEU A 130 -0.66 -10.71 7.14
CA LEU A 130 -0.73 -11.10 8.55
C LEU A 130 -2.07 -10.65 9.12
N ILE A 131 -2.85 -11.60 9.61
CA ILE A 131 -4.23 -11.41 10.07
C ILE A 131 -4.34 -11.94 11.51
N GLN A 132 -5.25 -11.37 12.28
CA GLN A 132 -5.68 -11.92 13.56
C GLN A 132 -7.21 -12.00 13.60
N GLU A 133 -7.74 -13.12 14.07
CA GLU A 133 -9.18 -13.24 14.30
C GLU A 133 -9.56 -12.62 15.64
N GLN A 134 -10.62 -11.82 15.60
CA GLN A 134 -11.20 -11.18 16.77
C GLN A 134 -12.72 -11.15 16.59
N ASP A 135 -13.44 -11.75 17.54
CA ASP A 135 -14.90 -11.78 17.58
C ASP A 135 -15.53 -12.33 16.27
N GLY A 136 -14.90 -13.36 15.70
CA GLY A 136 -15.32 -13.98 14.44
C GLY A 136 -14.98 -13.16 13.18
N GLN A 137 -14.26 -12.04 13.31
CA GLN A 137 -13.83 -11.20 12.20
C GLN A 137 -12.31 -11.23 12.00
N GLN A 138 -11.89 -11.22 10.74
CA GLN A 138 -10.49 -11.15 10.36
C GLN A 138 -9.99 -9.70 10.36
N GLN A 139 -9.09 -9.39 11.29
CA GLN A 139 -8.48 -8.08 11.44
C GLN A 139 -7.10 -8.08 10.77
N PRO A 140 -6.88 -7.30 9.69
CA PRO A 140 -5.60 -7.25 9.04
C PRO A 140 -4.59 -6.47 9.89
N ILE A 141 -3.41 -7.04 10.09
CA ILE A 141 -2.32 -6.40 10.85
C ILE A 141 -1.31 -5.78 9.88
N TYR A 142 -0.93 -6.51 8.84
CA TYR A 142 0.11 -6.06 7.91
C TYR A 142 0.03 -6.77 6.57
N PHE A 143 0.25 -6.04 5.48
CA PHE A 143 0.48 -6.62 4.15
C PHE A 143 1.92 -6.36 3.69
N ILE A 144 2.54 -7.39 3.13
CA ILE A 144 3.84 -7.32 2.47
C ILE A 144 3.79 -8.02 1.12
N SER A 145 4.55 -7.50 0.17
CA SER A 145 4.60 -8.07 -1.18
C SER A 145 5.96 -7.75 -1.81
N ARG A 146 6.54 -8.72 -2.48
CA ARG A 146 7.88 -8.66 -3.06
C ARG A 146 7.90 -9.37 -4.42
N VAL A 147 8.60 -8.77 -5.39
CA VAL A 147 8.91 -9.39 -6.68
C VAL A 147 10.03 -10.43 -6.49
N LEU A 148 9.89 -11.57 -7.13
CA LEU A 148 10.93 -12.61 -7.16
C LEU A 148 12.13 -12.15 -7.99
N GLN A 149 13.32 -12.39 -7.45
CA GLN A 149 14.58 -12.24 -8.16
C GLN A 149 14.71 -13.34 -9.21
N ASP A 150 15.57 -13.13 -10.21
CA ASP A 150 15.69 -14.07 -11.33
C ASP A 150 16.11 -15.49 -10.88
N ALA A 151 16.88 -15.61 -9.80
CA ALA A 151 17.27 -16.91 -9.23
C ALA A 151 16.16 -17.61 -8.42
N GLU A 152 15.07 -16.90 -8.10
CA GLU A 152 13.93 -17.40 -7.33
C GLU A 152 12.73 -17.76 -8.21
N ARG A 153 12.84 -17.57 -9.53
CA ARG A 153 11.82 -17.88 -10.54
C ARG A 153 11.94 -19.32 -11.04
#